data_AF-A0A9X2BJW7-F1
#
_entry.id   AF-A0A9X2BJW7-F1
#
_cell.length_a   1.000
_cell.length_b   1.000
_cell.length_c   1.000
_cell.angle_alpha   90.00
_cell.angle_beta   90.00
_cell.angle_gamma   90.00
#
_symmetry.space_group_name_H-M   'P 1'
#
loop_
_entity.id
_entity.type
_entity.pdbx_description
1 polymer ?
#
loop_
_entity_poly.entity_id
_entity_poly.type
_entity_poly.pdbx_seq_one_letter_code
_entity_poly.pdbx_strand_id
1 'polypeptide(L)'
;MTTTVGSVLENSRDYIINALINYQRLQAPKTWIGSKEENVLILLSELMQVVKELADTLATHTHSGVVAGPATTKGPVQASVITEHGVDSGDFKIRVDVVTKR
;
A
#
# COMPACT_ATOMS: atom_id res chain seq x y z
N MET A 1 4.46 -31.77 49.21
CA MET A 1 4.55 -30.36 48.78
C MET A 1 3.15 -29.95 48.37
N THR A 2 2.45 -29.19 49.21
CA THR A 2 1.03 -28.83 48.99
C THR A 2 0.99 -27.53 48.19
N THR A 3 0.60 -27.59 46.94
CA THR A 3 0.38 -26.38 46.12
C THR A 3 -0.88 -25.67 46.60
N THR A 4 -0.79 -24.37 46.88
CA THR A 4 -1.94 -23.55 47.26
C THR A 4 -2.72 -23.18 46.01
N VAL A 5 -4.04 -22.97 46.15
CA VAL A 5 -4.90 -22.52 45.05
C VAL A 5 -4.35 -21.26 44.37
N GLY A 6 -3.74 -20.34 45.14
CA GLY A 6 -3.06 -19.15 44.61
C GLY A 6 -1.93 -19.47 43.63
N SER A 7 -1.05 -20.42 43.98
CA SER A 7 0.06 -20.82 43.10
C SER A 7 -0.40 -21.47 41.79
N VAL A 8 -1.55 -22.15 41.80
CA VAL A 8 -2.13 -22.76 40.60
C VAL A 8 -2.73 -21.68 39.68
N LEU A 9 -3.35 -20.65 40.26
CA LEU A 9 -3.92 -19.53 39.50
C LEU A 9 -2.84 -18.67 38.85
N GLU A 10 -1.73 -18.40 39.54
CA GLU A 10 -0.58 -17.68 38.97
C GLU A 10 0.06 -18.43 37.81
N ASN A 11 0.34 -19.73 37.99
CA ASN A 11 0.90 -20.56 36.91
C ASN A 11 -0.04 -20.66 35.69
N SER A 12 -1.35 -20.71 35.92
CA SER A 12 -2.34 -20.75 34.83
C SER A 12 -2.39 -19.44 34.06
N ARG A 13 -2.29 -18.29 34.77
CA ARG A 13 -2.23 -16.97 34.14
C ARG A 13 -1.00 -16.84 33.24
N ASP A 14 0.16 -17.24 33.74
CA ASP A 14 1.42 -17.14 32.98
C ASP A 14 1.43 -18.05 31.75
N TYR A 15 0.82 -19.23 31.85
CA TYR A 15 0.64 -20.13 30.71
C TYR A 15 -0.30 -19.52 29.65
N ILE A 16 -1.42 -18.92 30.06
CA ILE A 16 -2.36 -18.26 29.15
C ILE A 16 -1.72 -17.04 28.48
N ILE A 17 -1.01 -16.20 29.24
CA ILE A 17 -0.31 -15.03 28.71
C ILE A 17 0.77 -15.47 27.72
N ASN A 18 1.57 -16.49 28.05
CA ASN A 18 2.56 -17.02 27.13
C ASN A 18 1.94 -17.64 25.88
N ALA A 19 0.79 -18.31 25.99
CA ALA A 19 0.11 -18.89 24.84
C ALA A 19 -0.49 -17.82 23.91
N LEU A 20 -1.08 -16.77 24.48
CA LEU A 20 -1.59 -15.62 23.75
C LEU A 20 -0.46 -14.82 23.09
N ILE A 21 0.66 -14.60 23.77
CA ILE A 21 1.76 -13.80 23.20
C ILE A 21 2.54 -14.61 22.14
N ASN A 22 2.81 -15.89 22.39
CA ASN A 22 3.72 -16.68 21.55
C ASN A 22 3.01 -17.52 20.48
N TYR A 23 1.75 -17.94 20.70
CA TYR A 23 1.05 -18.87 19.78
C TYR A 23 -0.20 -18.25 19.13
N GLN A 24 -0.95 -17.38 19.80
CA GLN A 24 -2.08 -16.67 19.19
C GLN A 24 -1.71 -15.22 18.86
N ARG A 25 -1.23 -15.00 17.64
CA ARG A 25 -0.85 -13.65 17.18
C ARG A 25 -2.07 -12.72 17.09
N LEU A 26 -2.47 -12.10 18.20
CA LEU A 26 -3.52 -11.08 18.29
C LEU A 26 -2.96 -9.73 17.85
N GLN A 27 -2.63 -9.61 16.56
CA GLN A 27 -2.38 -8.31 15.95
C GLN A 27 -3.73 -7.76 15.46
N ALA A 28 -4.20 -6.67 16.07
CA ALA A 28 -5.24 -5.87 15.45
C ALA A 28 -4.84 -5.55 13.99
N PRO A 29 -5.77 -5.55 13.03
CA PRO A 29 -5.46 -5.30 11.62
C PRO A 29 -4.65 -4.01 11.52
N LYS A 30 -3.44 -4.12 10.95
CA LYS A 30 -2.35 -3.16 11.22
C LYS A 30 -2.61 -1.72 10.78
N THR A 31 -3.64 -1.43 10.00
CA THR A 31 -4.04 -0.05 9.70
C THR A 31 -5.48 -0.05 9.17
N TRP A 32 -6.45 0.33 10.01
CA TRP A 32 -7.72 0.91 9.53
C TRP A 32 -7.66 2.40 9.86
N ILE A 33 -7.19 3.20 8.91
CA ILE A 33 -7.25 4.67 9.02
C ILE A 33 -8.50 5.08 8.27
N GLY A 34 -9.60 5.35 8.99
CA GLY A 34 -10.86 5.83 8.41
C GLY A 34 -12.12 5.22 9.04
N SER A 35 -13.28 5.45 8.41
CA SER A 35 -14.60 4.96 8.86
C SER A 35 -14.96 3.61 8.19
N LYS A 36 -16.18 3.10 8.41
CA LYS A 36 -16.69 1.93 7.65
C LYS A 36 -16.79 2.22 6.15
N GLU A 37 -16.97 3.48 5.79
CA GLU A 37 -17.21 3.95 4.43
C GLU A 37 -15.92 4.38 3.70
N GLU A 38 -14.93 4.92 4.41
CA GLU A 38 -13.66 5.38 3.82
C GLU A 38 -12.46 4.71 4.49
N ASN A 39 -11.64 4.01 3.70
CA ASN A 39 -10.38 3.43 4.14
C ASN A 39 -9.24 4.13 3.40
N VAL A 40 -8.36 4.82 4.14
CA VAL A 40 -7.23 5.57 3.57
C VAL A 40 -6.30 4.70 2.72
N LEU A 41 -6.21 3.40 2.99
CA LEU A 41 -5.41 2.49 2.15
C LEU A 41 -6.06 2.22 0.79
N ILE A 42 -7.40 2.22 0.72
CA ILE A 42 -8.13 2.13 -0.55
C ILE A 42 -7.93 3.43 -1.34
N LEU A 43 -8.11 4.59 -0.69
CA LEU A 43 -7.86 5.90 -1.32
C LEU A 43 -6.42 6.03 -1.81
N LEU A 44 -5.45 5.51 -1.06
CA LEU A 44 -4.05 5.47 -1.48
C LEU A 44 -3.85 4.55 -2.68
N SER A 45 -4.49 3.38 -2.72
CA SER A 45 -4.45 2.47 -3.86
C SER A 45 -5.04 3.11 -5.13
N GLU A 46 -6.16 3.81 -5.00
CA GLU A 46 -6.79 4.57 -6.09
C GLU A 46 -5.92 5.73 -6.56
N LEU A 47 -5.30 6.46 -5.64
CA LEU A 47 -4.34 7.52 -5.99
C LEU A 47 -3.15 6.97 -6.79
N MET A 48 -2.59 5.82 -6.39
CA MET A 48 -1.47 5.20 -7.12
C MET A 48 -1.86 4.78 -8.54
N GLN A 49 -3.12 4.36 -8.74
CA GLN A 49 -3.67 4.08 -10.06
C GLN A 49 -3.78 5.37 -10.91
N VAL A 50 -4.31 6.46 -10.34
CA VAL A 50 -4.41 7.75 -11.02
C VAL A 50 -3.03 8.29 -11.39
N VAL A 51 -2.03 8.15 -10.51
CA VAL A 51 -0.64 8.57 -10.80
C VAL A 51 -0.06 7.78 -11.98
N LYS A 52 -0.32 6.48 -12.05
CA LYS A 52 0.10 5.65 -13.20
C LYS A 52 -0.56 6.13 -14.49
N GLU A 53 -1.88 6.32 -14.50
CA GLU A 53 -2.62 6.77 -15.67
C GLU A 53 -2.17 8.17 -16.13
N LEU A 54 -1.85 9.06 -15.19
CA LEU A 54 -1.28 10.36 -15.48
C LEU A 54 0.11 10.23 -16.11
N ALA A 55 0.96 9.35 -15.60
CA ALA A 55 2.27 9.08 -16.17
C ALA A 55 2.15 8.51 -17.60
N ASP A 56 1.24 7.57 -17.84
CA ASP A 56 0.98 7.01 -19.17
C ASP A 56 0.49 8.10 -20.16
N THR A 57 -0.41 8.98 -19.70
CA THR A 57 -0.89 10.12 -20.50
C THR A 57 0.25 11.09 -20.81
N LEU A 58 1.08 11.39 -19.82
CA LEU A 58 2.21 12.29 -19.98
C LEU A 58 3.31 11.68 -20.85
N ALA A 59 3.53 10.37 -20.83
CA ALA A 59 4.51 9.73 -21.71
C ALA A 59 4.07 9.76 -23.19
N THR A 60 2.77 9.87 -23.46
CA THR A 60 2.20 9.81 -24.81
C THR A 60 1.74 11.16 -25.38
N HIS A 61 1.73 12.22 -24.57
CA HIS A 61 1.29 13.53 -25.06
C HIS A 61 2.20 14.06 -26.19
N THR A 62 1.64 14.93 -27.03
CA THR A 62 2.39 15.56 -28.12
C THR A 62 2.12 17.06 -28.14
N HIS A 63 3.14 17.86 -28.46
CA HIS A 63 2.96 19.30 -28.65
C HIS A 63 2.52 19.61 -30.08
N SER A 64 1.33 20.21 -30.24
CA SER A 64 0.85 20.73 -31.52
C SER A 64 1.33 22.17 -31.75
N GLY A 65 1.25 22.66 -32.99
CA GLY A 65 1.52 24.06 -33.31
C GLY A 65 3.01 24.44 -33.36
N VAL A 66 3.89 23.49 -33.65
CA VAL A 66 5.29 23.81 -33.94
C VAL A 66 5.36 24.65 -35.21
N VAL A 67 5.62 25.95 -35.06
CA VAL A 67 5.72 26.94 -36.16
C VAL A 67 7.00 26.75 -36.96
N ALA A 68 7.07 27.33 -38.16
CA ALA A 68 8.16 27.15 -39.12
C ALA A 68 9.57 27.26 -38.48
N GLY A 69 10.28 26.14 -38.50
CA GLY A 69 11.61 25.89 -37.93
C GLY A 69 11.93 24.39 -38.07
N PRO A 70 13.14 23.91 -37.72
CA PRO A 70 13.50 22.50 -37.87
C PRO A 70 12.79 21.54 -36.89
N ALA A 71 12.01 22.08 -35.95
CA ALA A 71 11.30 21.30 -34.95
C ALA A 71 10.02 20.67 -35.55
N THR A 72 9.66 19.48 -35.08
CA THR A 72 8.49 18.69 -35.52
C THR A 72 7.65 18.28 -34.32
N THR A 73 6.32 18.13 -34.51
CA THR A 73 5.42 17.57 -33.50
C THR A 73 5.93 16.20 -33.04
N LYS A 74 6.30 16.11 -31.77
CA LYS A 74 6.84 14.90 -31.14
C LYS A 74 6.36 14.79 -29.70
N GLY A 75 6.41 13.57 -29.17
CA GLY A 75 6.23 13.33 -27.74
C GLY A 75 7.49 13.63 -26.93
N PRO A 76 7.46 13.44 -25.60
CA PRO A 76 8.59 13.73 -24.73
C PRO A 76 9.81 12.88 -25.04
N VAL A 77 10.99 13.47 -24.90
CA VAL A 77 12.26 12.72 -25.00
C VAL A 77 12.39 11.70 -23.85
N GLN A 78 11.79 12.00 -22.70
CA GLN A 78 11.80 11.18 -21.49
C GLN A 78 10.62 10.21 -21.37
N ALA A 79 9.87 9.96 -22.47
CA ALA A 79 8.66 9.14 -22.42
C ALA A 79 8.86 7.78 -21.72
N SER A 80 9.98 7.09 -21.97
CA SER A 80 10.31 5.81 -21.30
C SER A 80 10.38 5.96 -19.78
N VAL A 81 11.14 6.95 -19.29
CA VAL A 81 11.33 7.19 -17.85
C VAL A 81 10.01 7.58 -17.19
N ILE A 82 9.17 8.35 -17.87
CA ILE A 82 7.84 8.72 -17.38
C ILE A 82 6.97 7.47 -17.22
N THR A 83 6.92 6.59 -18.23
CA THR A 83 6.19 5.31 -18.13
C THR A 83 6.76 4.42 -17.02
N GLU A 84 8.09 4.35 -16.86
CA GLU A 84 8.73 3.60 -15.78
C GLU A 84 8.28 4.06 -14.39
N HIS A 85 8.16 5.36 -14.15
CA HIS A 85 7.59 5.86 -12.89
C HIS A 85 6.10 5.50 -12.70
N GLY A 86 5.34 5.41 -13.79
CA GLY A 86 3.99 4.86 -13.75
C GLY A 86 3.95 3.38 -13.35
N VAL A 87 4.95 2.60 -13.78
CA VAL A 87 5.13 1.20 -13.35
C VAL A 87 5.46 1.13 -11.86
N ASP A 88 6.37 1.96 -11.36
CA ASP A 88 6.69 2.03 -9.93
C ASP A 88 5.44 2.29 -9.07
N SER A 89 4.59 3.23 -9.51
CA SER A 89 3.31 3.52 -8.86
C SER A 89 2.37 2.32 -8.87
N GLY A 90 2.31 1.58 -9.98
CA GLY A 90 1.58 0.33 -10.08
C GLY A 90 2.08 -0.75 -9.11
N ASP A 91 3.39 -0.87 -8.94
CA ASP A 91 3.98 -1.83 -8.00
C ASP A 91 3.70 -1.46 -6.54
N PHE A 92 3.68 -0.17 -6.21
CA PHE A 92 3.22 0.30 -4.90
C PHE A 92 1.74 0.00 -4.67
N LYS A 93 0.90 0.19 -5.68
CA LYS A 93 -0.51 -0.20 -5.62
C LYS A 93 -0.67 -1.67 -5.28
N ILE A 94 0.06 -2.57 -5.94
CA ILE A 94 0.03 -4.01 -5.67
C ILE A 94 0.37 -4.29 -4.20
N ARG A 95 1.41 -3.63 -3.66
CA ARG A 95 1.80 -3.78 -2.24
C ARG A 95 0.70 -3.31 -1.28
N VAL A 96 0.00 -2.22 -1.61
CA VAL A 96 -1.12 -1.70 -0.80
C VAL A 96 -2.34 -2.64 -0.90
N ASP A 97 -2.66 -3.16 -2.09
CA ASP A 97 -3.80 -4.05 -2.30
C ASP A 97 -3.68 -5.38 -1.53
N VAL A 98 -2.45 -5.87 -1.32
CA VAL A 98 -2.21 -7.07 -0.50
C VAL A 98 -2.56 -6.85 0.97
N VAL A 99 -2.40 -5.62 1.49
CA VAL A 99 -2.68 -5.33 2.90
C VAL A 99 -4.13 -4.94 3.17
N THR A 100 -4.90 -4.58 2.13
CA THR A 100 -6.33 -4.21 2.25
C THR A 100 -7.30 -5.38 2.14
N LYS A 101 -6.89 -6.55 1.61
CA LYS A 101 -7.74 -7.75 1.41
C LYS A 101 -7.87 -8.69 2.63
N ARG A 102 -7.77 -8.20 3.86
CA ARG A 102 -7.83 -9.03 5.08
C ARG A 102 -9.08 -8.79 5.91
#